data_AF-A0A7C9A2C6-F1
#
_entry.id   AF-A0A7C9A2C6-F1
#
_cell.length_a   1.000
_cell.length_b   1.000
_cell.length_c   1.000
_cell.angle_alpha   90.00
_cell.angle_beta   90.00
_cell.angle_gamma   90.00
#
_symmetry.space_group_name_H-M   'P 1'
#
loop_
_entity.id
_entity.type
_entity.pdbx_description
1 polymer ?
#
loop_
_entity_poly.entity_id
_entity_poly.type
_entity_poly.pdbx_seq_one_letter_code
_entity_poly.pdbx_strand_id
1 'polypeptide(L)'
;HEETLKDSKLQFNKLQESAGDLLIQESRVFGDFVARQAILDEEYWTAAWLRAESHWEDRPNERYADNYKRKYADQEYDALKRRCRGYHGQTCACVVAVKKEDKNVKRTVIKSVVGTLDLNIRYLLQGQSFPGP
;
A
#
# COMPACT_ATOMS: atom_id res chain seq x y z
N HIS A 1 7.07 -28.32 -3.77
CA HIS A 1 5.76 -27.66 -3.94
C HIS A 1 6.07 -26.25 -4.41
N GLU A 2 5.83 -26.01 -5.69
CA GLU A 2 6.41 -24.93 -6.49
C GLU A 2 5.54 -23.67 -6.33
N GLU A 3 5.84 -22.83 -5.34
CA GLU A 3 5.30 -21.47 -5.31
C GLU A 3 6.06 -20.66 -6.34
N THR A 4 5.52 -20.65 -7.56
CA THR A 4 5.88 -19.68 -8.59
C THR A 4 5.60 -18.30 -8.01
N LEU A 5 6.61 -17.69 -7.38
CA LEU A 5 6.69 -16.26 -7.17
C LEU A 5 6.60 -15.67 -8.57
N LYS A 6 5.37 -15.36 -9.01
CA LYS A 6 5.16 -14.52 -10.18
C LYS A 6 5.98 -13.28 -9.87
N ASP A 7 7.08 -13.15 -10.60
CA ASP A 7 7.88 -11.96 -10.67
C ASP A 7 7.00 -10.93 -11.40
N SER A 8 6.01 -10.42 -10.67
CA SER A 8 5.04 -9.47 -11.17
C SER A 8 5.79 -8.17 -11.40
N LYS A 9 6.38 -8.05 -12.58
CA LYS A 9 6.99 -6.82 -13.03
C LYS A 9 5.93 -5.74 -12.97
N LEU A 10 6.13 -4.75 -12.10
CA LEU A 10 5.21 -3.63 -11.86
C LEU A 10 4.76 -3.02 -13.20
N GLN A 11 3.44 -2.95 -13.39
CA GLN A 11 2.81 -2.41 -14.58
C GLN A 11 2.36 -0.97 -14.33
N PHE A 12 3.27 -0.02 -14.50
CA PHE A 12 3.00 1.41 -14.22
C PHE A 12 1.86 2.02 -15.04
N ASN A 13 1.55 1.42 -16.20
CA ASN A 13 0.50 1.85 -17.10
C ASN A 13 -0.84 1.11 -16.88
N LYS A 14 -0.93 0.23 -15.89
CA LYS A 14 -2.16 -0.50 -15.58
C LYS A 14 -3.26 0.48 -15.17
N LEU A 15 -4.40 0.42 -15.87
CA LEU A 15 -5.56 1.25 -15.57
C LEU A 15 -6.27 0.78 -14.30
N GLN A 16 -6.86 1.71 -13.57
CA GLN A 16 -7.70 1.40 -12.43
C GLN A 16 -8.99 0.77 -12.93
N GLU A 17 -9.29 -0.44 -12.47
CA GLU A 17 -10.59 -1.06 -12.74
C GLU A 17 -11.67 -0.36 -11.91
N SER A 18 -12.84 -0.13 -12.50
CA SER A 18 -13.94 0.51 -11.79
C SER A 18 -14.32 -0.32 -10.57
N ALA A 19 -14.44 0.31 -9.40
CA ALA A 19 -14.71 -0.35 -8.12
C ALA A 19 -16.07 -1.11 -8.06
N GLY A 20 -16.80 -1.22 -9.17
CA GLY A 20 -18.06 -1.94 -9.30
C GLY A 20 -17.93 -3.47 -9.22
N ASP A 21 -16.77 -4.05 -9.53
CA ASP A 21 -16.60 -5.51 -9.62
C ASP A 21 -15.80 -6.14 -8.47
N LEU A 22 -15.23 -5.33 -7.57
CA LEU A 22 -14.51 -5.82 -6.40
C LEU A 22 -15.32 -5.47 -5.16
N LEU A 23 -16.22 -6.37 -4.76
CA LEU A 23 -16.83 -6.41 -3.43
C LEU A 23 -15.74 -6.66 -2.38
N ILE A 24 -14.92 -5.63 -2.14
CA ILE A 24 -13.90 -5.66 -1.11
C ILE A 24 -14.66 -5.42 0.18
N GLN A 25 -14.89 -6.53 0.87
CA GLN A 25 -15.78 -6.70 2.01
C GLN A 25 -15.52 -5.69 3.16
N GLU A 26 -14.36 -5.02 3.13
CA GLU A 26 -13.90 -4.03 4.11
C GLU A 26 -13.56 -2.65 3.54
N SER A 27 -14.03 -2.32 2.33
CA SER A 27 -13.83 -1.00 1.76
C SER A 27 -14.70 0.07 2.44
N ARG A 28 -14.14 1.27 2.59
CA ARG A 28 -14.81 2.45 3.16
C ARG A 28 -14.78 3.59 2.14
N VAL A 29 -15.94 4.18 1.88
CA VAL A 29 -16.09 5.25 0.89
C VAL A 29 -16.06 6.62 1.59
N PHE A 30 -15.26 7.53 1.06
CA PHE A 30 -15.10 8.90 1.54
C PHE A 30 -15.21 9.86 0.35
N GLY A 31 -16.43 10.29 0.03
CA GLY A 31 -16.68 11.13 -1.16
C GLY A 31 -16.17 10.45 -2.44
N ASP A 32 -15.20 11.09 -3.09
CA ASP A 32 -14.55 10.60 -4.33
C ASP A 32 -13.45 9.58 -4.09
N PHE A 33 -13.22 9.18 -2.84
CA PHE A 33 -12.17 8.25 -2.45
C PHE A 33 -12.74 6.95 -1.87
N VAL A 34 -11.98 5.88 -1.97
CA VAL A 34 -12.25 4.59 -1.35
C VAL A 34 -11.00 4.14 -0.60
N ALA A 35 -11.11 3.96 0.71
CA ALA A 35 -10.07 3.35 1.52
C ALA A 35 -10.30 1.84 1.61
N ARG A 36 -9.28 1.05 1.36
CA ARG A 36 -9.35 -0.42 1.41
C ARG A 36 -7.97 -1.03 1.50
N GLN A 37 -7.89 -2.33 1.79
CA GLN A 37 -6.62 -3.04 1.69
C GLN A 37 -6.05 -3.00 0.26
N ALA A 38 -4.72 -2.88 0.16
CA ALA A 38 -3.98 -2.98 -1.08
C ALA A 38 -4.01 -4.42 -1.60
N ILE A 39 -4.31 -4.57 -2.89
CA ILE A 39 -4.48 -5.86 -3.57
C ILE A 39 -3.43 -6.00 -4.68
N LEU A 40 -3.16 -4.92 -5.40
CA LEU A 40 -2.23 -4.91 -6.53
C LEU A 40 -0.81 -4.53 -6.09
N ASP A 41 0.20 -5.12 -6.74
CA ASP A 41 1.60 -4.76 -6.49
C ASP A 41 1.86 -3.28 -6.77
N GLU A 42 1.17 -2.68 -7.76
CA GLU A 42 1.24 -1.25 -8.04
C GLU A 42 0.73 -0.38 -6.87
N GLU A 43 -0.25 -0.85 -6.11
CA GLU A 43 -0.77 -0.15 -4.93
C GLU A 43 0.23 -0.22 -3.78
N TYR A 44 0.84 -1.39 -3.55
CA TYR A 44 1.93 -1.54 -2.58
C TYR A 44 3.13 -0.66 -2.94
N TRP A 45 3.49 -0.62 -4.23
CA TRP A 45 4.60 0.21 -4.70
C TRP A 45 4.30 1.70 -4.51
N THR A 46 3.08 2.13 -4.84
CA THR A 46 2.68 3.54 -4.66
C THR A 46 2.60 3.92 -3.18
N ALA A 47 2.12 3.01 -2.32
CA ALA A 47 2.16 3.20 -0.87
C ALA A 47 3.60 3.39 -0.37
N ALA A 48 4.55 2.57 -0.85
CA ALA A 48 5.96 2.71 -0.50
C ALA A 48 6.55 4.03 -1.02
N TRP A 49 6.18 4.45 -2.23
CA TRP A 49 6.60 5.73 -2.81
C TRP A 49 6.09 6.93 -1.99
N LEU A 50 4.82 6.94 -1.60
CA LEU A 50 4.24 8.00 -0.76
C LEU A 50 4.97 8.14 0.59
N ARG A 51 5.41 7.01 1.17
CA ARG A 51 6.23 7.04 2.41
C ARG A 51 7.61 7.58 2.15
N ALA A 52 8.21 7.23 1.01
CA ALA A 52 9.48 7.81 0.62
C ALA A 52 9.34 9.32 0.47
N GLU A 53 8.32 9.81 -0.23
CA GLU A 53 8.08 11.25 -0.34
C GLU A 53 7.96 11.91 1.03
N SER A 54 7.11 11.39 1.90
CA SER A 54 6.91 11.91 3.25
C SER A 54 8.17 11.88 4.12
N HIS A 55 8.97 10.81 4.04
CA HIS A 55 10.24 10.71 4.78
C HIS A 55 11.25 11.81 4.43
N TRP A 56 11.16 12.35 3.21
CA TRP A 56 12.08 13.37 2.69
C TRP A 56 11.42 14.76 2.56
N GLU A 57 10.17 14.95 3.01
CA GLU A 57 9.45 16.23 2.93
C GLU A 57 10.17 17.36 3.69
N ASP A 58 10.78 17.05 4.83
CA ASP A 58 11.47 18.03 5.69
C ASP A 58 12.91 18.35 5.26
N ARG A 59 13.40 17.75 4.17
CA ARG A 59 14.79 17.90 3.69
C ARG A 59 14.85 18.58 2.32
N PRO A 60 14.57 19.90 2.24
CA PRO A 60 14.69 20.61 0.98
C PRO A 60 16.17 20.64 0.55
N ASN A 61 16.42 20.53 -0.75
CA ASN A 61 17.70 20.82 -1.41
C ASN A 61 18.76 19.70 -1.50
N GLU A 62 18.40 18.42 -1.31
CA GLU A 62 19.31 17.31 -1.60
C GLU A 62 19.36 16.99 -3.12
N ARG A 63 20.54 17.14 -3.72
CA ARG A 63 20.80 16.94 -5.17
C ARG A 63 20.44 15.54 -5.69
N TYR A 64 20.31 14.55 -4.81
CA TYR A 64 19.99 13.15 -5.13
C TYR A 64 18.72 12.64 -4.45
N ALA A 65 17.85 13.54 -3.99
CA ALA A 65 16.62 13.20 -3.27
C ALA A 65 15.78 12.14 -4.02
N ASP A 66 15.65 12.25 -5.34
CA ASP A 66 14.86 11.30 -6.14
C ASP A 66 15.47 9.88 -6.16
N ASN A 67 16.80 9.77 -6.23
CA ASN A 67 17.48 8.48 -6.17
C ASN A 67 17.34 7.84 -4.79
N TYR A 68 17.43 8.64 -3.72
CA TYR A 68 17.23 8.15 -2.35
C TYR A 68 15.78 7.74 -2.10
N LYS A 69 14.81 8.53 -2.59
CA LYS A 69 13.38 8.18 -2.55
C LYS A 69 13.10 6.86 -3.25
N ARG A 70 13.64 6.65 -4.46
CA ARG A 70 13.48 5.37 -5.17
C ARG A 70 14.05 4.19 -4.39
N LYS A 71 15.28 4.31 -3.89
CA LYS A 71 15.90 3.24 -3.08
C LYS A 71 15.10 2.95 -1.81
N TYR A 72 14.60 3.99 -1.14
CA TYR A 72 13.77 3.85 0.04
C TYR A 72 12.43 3.18 -0.29
N ALA A 73 11.77 3.61 -1.36
CA ALA A 73 10.51 3.04 -1.83
C ALA A 73 10.67 1.55 -2.19
N ASP A 74 11.76 1.15 -2.84
CA ASP A 74 12.01 -0.26 -3.16
C ASP A 74 12.14 -1.11 -1.89
N GLN A 75 12.87 -0.61 -0.88
CA GLN A 75 13.01 -1.28 0.42
C GLN A 75 11.68 -1.38 1.17
N GLU A 76 10.92 -0.29 1.21
CA GLU A 76 9.60 -0.24 1.85
C GLU A 76 8.58 -1.15 1.15
N TYR A 77 8.61 -1.22 -0.18
CA TYR A 77 7.75 -2.10 -0.97
C TYR A 77 7.97 -3.58 -0.61
N ASP A 78 9.24 -4.02 -0.56
CA ASP A 78 9.58 -5.38 -0.18
C ASP A 78 9.21 -5.69 1.28
N ALA A 79 9.40 -4.72 2.17
CA ALA A 79 9.02 -4.84 3.58
C ALA A 79 7.51 -4.92 3.77
N LEU A 80 6.74 -4.12 3.01
CA LEU A 80 5.28 -4.14 3.01
C LEU A 80 4.73 -5.47 2.56
N LYS A 81 5.22 -5.99 1.43
CA LYS A 81 4.80 -7.29 0.91
C LYS A 81 5.14 -8.42 1.88
N ARG A 82 6.33 -8.40 2.49
CA ARG A 82 6.70 -9.39 3.50
C ARG A 82 5.79 -9.35 4.72
N ARG A 83 5.45 -8.15 5.23
CA ARG A 83 4.56 -7.99 6.39
C ARG A 83 3.13 -8.44 6.10
N CYS A 84 2.57 -8.03 4.96
CA CYS A 84 1.18 -8.34 4.60
C CYS A 84 0.97 -9.82 4.22
N ARG A 85 2.04 -10.55 3.85
CA ARG A 85 1.97 -12.02 3.65
C ARG A 85 1.74 -12.82 4.93
N GLY A 86 1.98 -12.22 6.10
CA GLY A 86 1.69 -12.80 7.41
C GLY A 86 2.61 -13.97 7.78
N TYR A 87 3.33 -13.84 8.90
CA TYR A 87 3.90 -14.98 9.61
C TYR A 87 3.24 -15.04 10.99
N HIS A 88 2.59 -16.17 11.30
CA HIS A 88 2.14 -16.61 12.64
C HIS A 88 1.48 -15.54 13.54
N GLY A 89 0.15 -15.49 13.57
CA GLY A 89 -0.64 -14.85 14.65
C GLY A 89 -0.72 -13.31 14.65
N GLN A 90 -0.03 -12.63 13.74
CA GLN A 90 -0.17 -11.19 13.51
C GLN A 90 -0.73 -10.93 12.11
N THR A 91 -1.79 -10.12 12.02
CA THR A 91 -2.34 -9.69 10.73
C THR A 91 -1.89 -8.25 10.47
N CYS A 92 -0.99 -8.07 9.49
CA CYS A 92 -0.62 -6.76 8.98
C CYS A 92 -1.41 -6.47 7.70
N ALA A 93 -2.04 -5.30 7.61
CA ALA A 93 -2.75 -4.84 6.43
C ALA A 93 -2.22 -3.48 5.99
N CYS A 94 -1.82 -3.39 4.72
CA CYS A 94 -1.59 -2.11 4.06
C CYS A 94 -2.93 -1.61 3.50
N VAL A 95 -3.44 -0.53 4.06
CA VAL A 95 -4.62 0.18 3.56
C VAL A 95 -4.16 1.28 2.61
N VAL A 96 -4.83 1.39 1.47
CA VAL A 96 -4.64 2.46 0.49
C VAL A 96 -5.94 3.23 0.32
N ALA A 97 -5.82 4.55 0.19
CA ALA A 97 -6.90 5.42 -0.25
C ALA A 97 -6.77 5.61 -1.76
N VAL A 98 -7.75 5.16 -2.53
CA VAL A 98 -7.79 5.29 -3.99
C VAL A 98 -8.86 6.29 -4.40
N LYS A 99 -8.54 7.20 -5.32
CA LYS A 99 -9.51 8.07 -5.97
C LYS A 99 -10.36 7.23 -6.93
N LYS A 100 -11.67 7.42 -6.92
CA LYS A 100 -12.59 6.75 -7.86
C LYS A 100 -12.33 7.25 -9.29
N GLU A 101 -12.61 6.39 -10.27
CA GLU A 101 -12.64 6.85 -11.65
C GLU A 101 -13.86 7.76 -11.88
N ASP A 102 -13.63 8.89 -12.54
CA ASP A 102 -14.68 9.74 -13.06
C ASP A 102 -15.07 9.24 -14.45
N LYS A 103 -16.34 9.38 -14.85
CA LYS A 103 -16.88 8.85 -16.12
C LYS A 103 -16.08 9.23 -17.38
N ASN A 104 -15.27 10.29 -17.31
CA ASN A 104 -14.49 10.83 -18.44
C ASN A 104 -12.97 10.79 -18.24
N VAL A 105 -12.46 10.29 -17.10
CA VAL A 105 -11.03 10.32 -16.78
C VAL A 105 -10.54 8.94 -16.37
N LYS A 106 -9.79 8.29 -17.26
CA LYS A 106 -9.08 7.06 -16.97
C LYS A 106 -7.81 7.36 -16.17
N ARG A 107 -7.59 6.67 -15.05
CA ARG A 107 -6.36 6.81 -14.25
C ARG A 107 -5.60 5.49 -14.19
N THR A 108 -4.28 5.55 -14.13
CA THR A 108 -3.49 4.37 -13.79
C THR A 108 -3.62 4.10 -12.30
N VAL A 109 -3.41 2.86 -11.88
CA VAL A 109 -3.45 2.45 -10.46
C VAL A 109 -2.50 3.32 -9.62
N ILE A 110 -1.31 3.61 -10.14
CA ILE A 110 -0.31 4.42 -9.44
C ILE A 110 -0.77 5.88 -9.27
N LYS A 111 -1.54 6.42 -10.23
CA LYS A 111 -2.07 7.78 -10.15
C LYS A 111 -3.38 7.87 -9.36
N SER A 112 -3.98 6.74 -8.99
CA SER A 112 -5.24 6.74 -8.23
C SER A 112 -5.01 6.65 -6.73
N VAL A 113 -3.92 6.04 -6.26
CA VAL A 113 -3.59 5.98 -4.84
C VAL A 113 -3.13 7.36 -4.36
N VAL A 114 -3.82 7.88 -3.35
CA VAL A 114 -3.58 9.22 -2.76
C VAL A 114 -3.16 9.16 -1.29
N GLY A 115 -3.16 7.98 -0.69
CA GLY A 115 -2.78 7.80 0.71
C GLY A 115 -2.56 6.34 1.06
N THR A 116 -1.81 6.10 2.13
CA THR A 116 -1.52 4.77 2.67
C THR A 116 -1.51 4.78 4.20
N LEU A 117 -1.89 3.67 4.80
CA LEU A 117 -1.85 3.42 6.24
C LEU A 117 -1.52 1.94 6.49
N ASP A 118 -0.56 1.64 7.37
CA ASP A 118 -0.32 0.28 7.85
C ASP A 118 -1.05 0.02 9.16
N LEU A 119 -1.76 -1.10 9.22
CA LEU A 119 -2.35 -1.62 10.44
C LEU A 119 -1.63 -2.93 10.79
N ASN A 120 -1.06 -3.00 12.00
CA ASN A 120 -0.59 -4.25 12.59
C ASN A 120 -1.52 -4.61 13.74
N ILE A 121 -2.37 -5.62 13.53
CA ILE A 121 -3.29 -6.12 14.54
C ILE A 121 -2.65 -7.35 15.17
N ARG A 122 -2.28 -7.20 16.45
CA ARG A 122 -1.83 -8.31 17.29
C ARG A 122 -3.00 -8.76 18.15
N TYR A 123 -3.47 -9.98 17.92
CA TYR A 123 -4.42 -10.61 18.83
C TYR A 123 -3.65 -11.11 20.04
N LEU A 124 -3.96 -10.59 21.22
CA LEU A 124 -3.45 -11.16 22.46
C LEU A 124 -4.07 -12.55 22.63
N LEU A 125 -3.23 -13.56 22.70
CA LEU A 125 -3.67 -14.89 23.11
C LEU A 125 -4.05 -14.85 24.60
N GLN A 126 -4.97 -15.73 25.01
CA GLN A 126 -5.45 -15.81 26.38
C GLN A 126 -4.27 -15.94 27.36
N GLY A 127 -4.13 -14.98 28.29
CA GLY A 127 -3.03 -14.91 29.26
C GLY A 127 -1.89 -13.94 28.91
N GLN A 128 -1.89 -13.32 27.73
CA GLN A 128 -0.99 -12.20 27.43
C GLN A 128 -1.59 -10.86 27.89
N SER A 129 -0.82 -10.06 28.64
CA SER A 129 -1.13 -8.66 28.92
C SER A 129 -0.40 -7.74 27.95
N PHE A 130 -1.02 -6.63 27.56
CA PHE A 130 -0.27 -5.53 26.95
C PHE A 130 0.91 -5.14 27.85
N PRO A 131 2.11 -4.87 27.31
CA PRO A 131 3.17 -4.27 28.10
C PRO A 131 2.69 -2.88 28.56
N GLY A 132 2.49 -2.73 29.87
CA GLY A 132 2.22 -1.44 30.51
C GLY A 132 3.52 -0.65 30.70
N PRO A 133 3.42 0.67 30.98
CA PRO A 133 4.56 1.52 31.32
C PRO A 133 5.26 1.09 32.61
#